data_AF-A0A7W6HI11-F1
#
_entry.id   AF-A0A7W6HI11-F1
#
_cell.length_a   1.000
_cell.length_b   1.000
_cell.length_c   1.000
_cell.angle_alpha   90.00
_cell.angle_beta   90.00
_cell.angle_gamma   90.00
#
_symmetry.space_group_name_H-M   'P 1'
#
loop_
_entity.id
_entity.type
_entity.pdbx_description
1 polymer ?
#
loop_
_entity_poly.entity_id
_entity_poly.type
_entity_poly.pdbx_seq_one_letter_code
_entity_poly.pdbx_strand_id
1 'polypeptide(L)'
;MSEIENLAATVCAVARPGAKPKEIVAAVREKHPEASRKDVVRAAFYALTDGTSDDPERHKNLHSFAISERASVGSPDDELGKAKKPQKAARSSKAPKAKA
;
A
#
# COMPACT_ATOMS: atom_id res chain seq x y z
N MET A 1 19.62 9.73 -10.38
CA MET A 1 18.56 9.01 -9.65
C MET A 1 17.86 8.11 -10.65
N SER A 2 17.79 6.82 -10.35
CA SER A 2 17.08 5.82 -11.12
C SER A 2 15.56 6.02 -10.97
N GLU A 3 14.79 5.51 -11.92
CA GLU A 3 13.32 5.63 -11.91
C GLU A 3 12.70 4.99 -10.65
N ILE A 4 13.25 3.84 -10.22
CA ILE A 4 12.84 3.16 -8.99
C ILE A 4 13.13 3.97 -7.72
N GLU A 5 14.22 4.75 -7.70
CA GLU A 5 14.57 5.63 -6.57
C GLU A 5 13.59 6.81 -6.48
N ASN A 6 13.23 7.38 -7.63
CA ASN A 6 12.27 8.50 -7.69
C ASN A 6 10.86 8.06 -7.27
N LEU A 7 10.44 6.87 -7.71
CA LEU A 7 9.22 6.24 -7.24
C LEU A 7 9.30 5.92 -5.75
N ALA A 8 10.41 5.38 -5.25
CA ALA A 8 10.59 5.04 -3.83
C ALA A 8 10.50 6.28 -2.94
N ALA A 9 11.14 7.39 -3.32
CA ALA A 9 11.05 8.66 -2.63
C ALA A 9 9.59 9.17 -2.59
N THR A 10 8.87 9.04 -3.70
CA THR A 10 7.46 9.47 -3.80
C THR A 10 6.55 8.59 -2.94
N VAL A 11 6.72 7.26 -3.01
CA VAL A 11 5.99 6.28 -2.21
C VAL A 11 6.23 6.51 -0.72
N CYS A 12 7.48 6.76 -0.32
CA CYS A 12 7.84 7.12 1.04
C CYS A 12 7.14 8.42 1.48
N ALA A 13 7.10 9.44 0.63
CA ALA A 13 6.47 10.73 0.95
C ALA A 13 4.95 10.62 1.17
N VAL A 14 4.26 9.74 0.42
CA VAL A 14 2.79 9.56 0.52
C VAL A 14 2.36 8.52 1.56
N ALA A 15 3.24 7.60 1.94
CA ALA A 15 2.99 6.57 2.93
C ALA A 15 2.96 7.16 4.35
N ARG A 16 1.84 7.83 4.68
CA ARG A 16 1.57 8.37 6.02
C ARG A 16 0.93 7.31 6.93
N PRO A 17 1.07 7.44 8.26
CA PRO A 17 0.32 6.63 9.22
C PRO A 17 -1.18 6.66 8.92
N GLY A 18 -1.78 5.48 8.69
CA GLY A 18 -3.21 5.34 8.40
C GLY A 18 -3.60 5.48 6.92
N ALA A 19 -2.66 5.73 6.00
CA ALA A 19 -2.96 5.78 4.57
C ALA A 19 -3.37 4.40 4.04
N LYS A 20 -4.44 4.33 3.25
CA LYS A 20 -4.86 3.06 2.63
C LYS A 20 -3.99 2.75 1.40
N PRO A 21 -3.75 1.46 1.09
CA PRO A 21 -2.98 1.06 -0.09
C PRO A 21 -3.45 1.69 -1.41
N LYS A 22 -4.76 1.78 -1.61
CA LYS A 22 -5.33 2.40 -2.81
C LYS A 22 -5.02 3.89 -2.91
N GLU A 23 -4.99 4.60 -1.77
CA GLU A 23 -4.66 6.02 -1.72
C GLU A 23 -3.18 6.25 -2.01
N ILE A 24 -2.31 5.37 -1.52
CA ILE A 24 -0.87 5.39 -1.83
C ILE A 24 -0.65 5.23 -3.34
N VAL A 25 -1.29 4.24 -3.98
CA VAL A 25 -1.15 4.02 -5.43
C VAL A 25 -1.72 5.19 -6.24
N ALA A 26 -2.87 5.73 -5.84
CA ALA A 26 -3.47 6.88 -6.52
C ALA A 26 -2.56 8.12 -6.42
N ALA A 27 -2.06 8.43 -5.22
CA ALA A 27 -1.19 9.58 -4.99
C ALA A 27 0.16 9.45 -5.72
N VAL A 28 0.67 8.23 -5.91
CA VAL A 28 1.88 8.00 -6.72
C VAL A 28 1.58 8.20 -8.20
N ARG A 29 0.44 7.68 -8.70
CA ARG A 29 0.05 7.83 -10.11
C ARG A 29 -0.29 9.27 -10.51
N GLU A 30 -0.77 10.09 -9.58
CA GLU A 30 -0.94 11.54 -9.79
C GLU A 30 0.39 12.23 -10.11
N LYS A 31 1.50 11.74 -9.54
CA LYS A 31 2.85 12.30 -9.75
C LYS A 31 3.64 11.57 -10.83
N HIS A 32 3.36 10.28 -11.03
CA HIS A 32 4.02 9.38 -11.98
C HIS A 32 2.95 8.63 -12.77
N PRO A 33 2.33 9.27 -13.79
CA PRO A 33 1.18 8.69 -14.50
C PRO A 33 1.52 7.41 -15.26
N GLU A 34 2.79 7.23 -15.64
CA GLU A 34 3.32 6.03 -16.29
C GLU A 34 3.57 4.85 -15.33
N ALA A 35 3.59 5.09 -14.02
CA ALA A 35 3.91 4.05 -13.04
C ALA A 35 2.77 3.03 -12.93
N SER A 36 3.09 1.76 -13.22
CA SER A 36 2.16 0.67 -12.96
C SER A 36 2.06 0.39 -11.46
N ARG A 37 0.94 -0.23 -11.04
CA ARG A 37 0.78 -0.71 -9.66
C ARG A 37 1.93 -1.64 -9.24
N LYS A 38 2.48 -2.43 -10.17
CA LYS A 38 3.66 -3.28 -9.93
C LYS A 38 4.90 -2.45 -9.61
N ASP A 39 5.11 -1.35 -10.33
CA ASP A 39 6.26 -0.46 -10.12
C ASP A 39 6.16 0.26 -8.78
N VAL A 40 4.95 0.68 -8.38
CA VAL A 40 4.69 1.24 -7.04
C VAL A 40 5.02 0.24 -5.93
N VAL A 41 4.61 -1.03 -6.07
CA VAL A 41 4.92 -2.08 -5.09
C VAL A 41 6.42 -2.39 -5.08
N ARG A 42 7.06 -2.46 -6.25
CA ARG A 42 8.50 -2.68 -6.38
C ARG A 42 9.30 -1.55 -5.73
N ALA A 43 8.88 -0.30 -5.95
CA ALA A 43 9.48 0.88 -5.34
C ALA A 43 9.26 0.93 -3.81
N ALA A 44 8.11 0.46 -3.31
CA ALA A 44 7.88 0.31 -1.88
C ALA A 44 8.87 -0.67 -1.25
N PHE A 45 9.12 -1.82 -1.89
CA PHE A 45 10.15 -2.76 -1.43
C PHE A 45 11.55 -2.18 -1.51
N TYR A 46 11.85 -1.45 -2.59
CA TYR A 46 13.13 -0.75 -2.72
C TYR A 46 13.36 0.23 -1.56
N ALA A 47 12.36 1.06 -1.23
CA ALA A 47 12.45 2.03 -0.12
C ALA A 47 12.70 1.36 1.25
N LEU A 48 12.22 0.13 1.45
CA LEU A 48 12.43 -0.65 2.67
C LEU A 48 13.87 -1.17 2.77
N THR A 49 14.46 -1.59 1.65
CA THR A 49 15.81 -2.16 1.61
C THR A 49 16.91 -1.11 1.55
N ASP A 50 16.64 0.02 0.88
CA ASP A 50 17.59 1.11 0.66
C ASP A 50 17.72 2.03 1.88
N GLY A 51 16.87 1.86 2.90
CA GLY A 51 16.88 2.71 4.10
C GLY A 51 16.32 4.11 3.85
N THR A 52 15.63 4.35 2.72
CA THR A 52 15.01 5.64 2.38
C THR A 52 13.94 6.08 3.38
N SER A 53 13.49 5.20 4.26
CA SER A 53 12.57 5.51 5.37
C SER A 53 13.32 5.47 6.71
N ASP A 54 13.78 6.63 7.17
CA ASP A 54 14.39 6.79 8.51
C ASP A 54 13.37 6.63 9.65
N ASP A 55 12.07 6.74 9.33
CA ASP A 55 10.99 6.64 10.30
C ASP A 55 10.48 5.19 10.45
N PRO A 56 10.51 4.61 11.67
CA PRO A 56 10.13 3.21 11.90
C PRO A 56 8.64 2.94 11.72
N GLU A 57 7.76 3.93 11.93
CA GLU A 57 6.33 3.78 11.69
C GLU A 57 6.01 3.77 10.19
N ARG A 58 6.66 4.65 9.43
CA ARG A 58 6.61 4.68 7.97
C ARG A 58 7.13 3.38 7.37
N HIS A 59 8.23 2.85 7.89
CA HIS A 59 8.77 1.55 7.47
C HIS A 59 7.74 0.43 7.65
N LYS A 60 7.08 0.36 8.82
CA LYS A 60 6.02 -0.64 9.08
C LYS A 60 4.83 -0.50 8.12
N ASN A 61 4.42 0.73 7.83
CA ASN A 61 3.30 1.00 6.93
C ASN A 61 3.63 0.62 5.48
N LEU A 62 4.83 0.98 5.00
CA LEU A 62 5.33 0.59 3.69
C LEU A 62 5.44 -0.93 3.55
N HIS A 63 5.91 -1.60 4.60
CA HIS A 63 6.00 -3.05 4.63
C HIS A 63 4.61 -3.72 4.56
N SER A 64 3.65 -3.26 5.35
CA SER A 64 2.26 -3.75 5.32
C SER A 64 1.62 -3.52 3.95
N PHE A 65 1.81 -2.33 3.37
CA PHE A 65 1.38 -1.99 2.02
C PHE A 65 1.95 -2.94 0.97
N ALA A 66 3.27 -3.10 0.96
CA ALA A 66 3.96 -3.87 -0.06
C ALA A 66 3.54 -5.36 -0.05
N ILE A 67 3.38 -5.95 1.14
CA ILE A 67 2.89 -7.33 1.30
C ILE A 67 1.43 -7.45 0.84
N SER A 68 0.56 -6.56 1.30
CA SER A 68 -0.87 -6.64 1.00
C SER A 68 -1.14 -6.44 -0.49
N GLU A 69 -0.46 -5.52 -1.14
CA GLU A 69 -0.64 -5.25 -2.56
C GLU A 69 -0.01 -6.34 -3.42
N ARG A 70 1.14 -6.91 -3.03
CA ARG A 70 1.76 -8.06 -3.71
C ARG A 70 0.81 -9.26 -3.78
N ALA A 71 0.07 -9.53 -2.72
CA ALA A 71 -0.95 -10.57 -2.71
C ALA A 71 -2.12 -10.26 -3.69
N SER A 72 -2.39 -8.98 -3.95
CA SER A 72 -3.45 -8.54 -4.87
C SER A 72 -3.01 -8.49 -6.34
N VAL A 73 -1.71 -8.40 -6.67
CA VAL A 73 -1.20 -8.36 -8.07
C VAL A 73 -0.91 -9.74 -8.68
N GLY A 74 -1.27 -10.84 -8.00
CA GLY A 74 -1.09 -12.23 -8.46
C GLY A 74 -1.98 -12.68 -9.63
N SER A 75 -2.63 -11.77 -10.35
CA SER A 75 -3.30 -12.06 -11.62
C SER A 75 -2.86 -11.02 -12.65
N PRO A 76 -2.25 -11.42 -13.79
CA PRO A 76 -1.79 -10.52 -14.84
C PRO A 76 -2.91 -9.85 -15.65
N ASP A 77 -4.18 -9.97 -15.25
CA ASP A 77 -5.36 -9.45 -15.95
C ASP A 77 -6.11 -8.41 -15.07
N ASP A 78 -5.55 -7.22 -14.88
CA ASP A 78 -6.28 -6.10 -14.24
C ASP A 78 -5.78 -4.73 -14.76
N GLU A 79 -5.40 -4.67 -16.04
CA GLU A 79 -5.20 -3.38 -16.75
C GLU A 79 -6.52 -2.69 -17.12
N LEU A 80 -7.67 -3.30 -16.84
CA LEU A 80 -8.97 -2.72 -17.13
C LEU A 80 -9.83 -2.75 -15.87
N GLY A 81 -10.13 -1.57 -15.35
CA GLY A 81 -10.81 -1.35 -14.09
C GLY A 81 -11.95 -2.33 -13.82
N LYS A 82 -11.83 -3.12 -12.76
CA LYS A 82 -12.98 -3.73 -12.10
C LYS A 82 -12.98 -3.39 -10.61
N ALA A 83 -14.06 -2.75 -10.20
CA ALA A 83 -14.42 -2.54 -8.81
C ALA A 83 -14.38 -3.86 -8.03
N LYS A 84 -13.34 -4.06 -7.21
CA LYS A 84 -13.28 -5.21 -6.29
C LYS A 84 -13.88 -4.82 -4.93
N LYS A 85 -15.03 -5.47 -4.68
CA LYS A 85 -15.93 -5.57 -3.52
C LYS A 85 -15.31 -5.23 -2.14
N PRO A 86 -16.13 -4.68 -1.20
CA PRO A 86 -15.68 -4.41 0.17
C PRO A 86 -15.44 -5.72 0.90
N GLN A 87 -14.17 -6.03 1.20
CA GLN A 87 -13.87 -7.07 2.17
C GLN A 87 -14.21 -6.53 3.56
N LYS A 88 -15.27 -7.13 4.09
CA LYS A 88 -15.93 -6.92 5.39
C LYS A 88 -14.97 -6.52 6.51
N ALA A 89 -15.24 -5.35 7.08
CA ALA A 89 -14.93 -5.06 8.47
C ALA A 89 -15.75 -6.01 9.36
N ALA A 90 -15.16 -7.14 9.77
CA ALA A 90 -15.65 -7.90 10.91
C ALA A 90 -15.03 -7.31 12.18
N ARG A 91 -15.48 -6.10 12.54
CA ARG A 91 -15.41 -5.61 13.92
C ARG A 91 -16.81 -5.73 14.51
N SER A 92 -16.87 -6.25 15.74
CA SER A 92 -17.99 -6.22 16.68
C SER A 92 -18.92 -7.44 16.71
N SER A 93 -18.79 -8.23 17.78
CA SER A 93 -19.86 -8.69 18.68
C SER A 93 -19.24 -9.74 19.62
N LYS A 94 -19.44 -9.80 20.94
CA LYS A 94 -20.25 -9.05 21.88
C LYS A 94 -19.77 -9.51 23.27
N ALA A 95 -19.65 -8.60 24.24
CA ALA A 95 -19.45 -8.95 25.64
C ALA A 95 -20.65 -9.79 26.16
N PRO A 96 -20.46 -10.81 27.02
CA PRO A 96 -21.56 -11.35 27.80
C PRO A 96 -21.68 -10.58 29.11
N LYS A 97 -22.73 -9.75 29.25
CA LYS A 97 -23.24 -9.30 30.56
C LYS A 97 -24.51 -10.10 30.89
N ALA A 98 -24.40 -10.84 31.99
CA ALA A 98 -25.40 -11.37 32.94
C ALA A 98 -26.92 -11.31 32.62
N LYS A 99 -27.62 -12.43 32.87
CA LYS A 99 -28.68 -12.58 33.91
C LYS A 99 -29.33 -13.97 33.89
N ALA A 100 -29.38 -14.63 35.05
CA ALA A 100 -30.58 -15.22 35.69
C ALA A 100 -30.15 -15.83 37.03
#